data_AF-A0A183A2X0-F1
#
_entry.id   AF-A0A183A2X0-F1
#
_cell.length_a   1.000
_cell.length_b   1.000
_cell.length_c   1.000
_cell.angle_alpha   90.00
_cell.angle_beta   90.00
_cell.angle_gamma   90.00
#
_symmetry.space_group_name_H-M   'P 1'
#
loop_
_entity.id
_entity.type
_entity.pdbx_description
1 polymer ?
#
loop_
_entity_poly.entity_id
_entity_poly.type
_entity_poly.pdbx_seq_one_letter_code
_entity_poly.pdbx_strand_id
1 'polypeptide(L)'
;MPVDHVSQIFQSMTAELEQVIARYQSLFRTEEHFPSLFNKTEAFSHSYVRPLSSALGILKEAQTAHDNFRELDSRYFLPPLKKVADILPLISKLTAEREQIVKDLDKSSKKCMKLEGSERTGENLAKLAKVLIVIQFISS
;
A
#
# COMPACT_ATOMS: atom_id res chain seq x y z
N MET A 1 -5.17 1.83 -14.96
CA MET A 1 -4.28 2.69 -14.16
C MET A 1 -3.06 1.84 -13.82
N PRO A 2 -1.83 2.24 -14.20
CA PRO A 2 -0.63 1.48 -13.82
C PRO A 2 -0.57 1.41 -12.29
N VAL A 3 -0.31 0.22 -11.76
CA VAL A 3 -0.16 0.00 -10.31
C VAL A 3 1.09 0.75 -9.87
N ASP A 4 0.94 1.60 -8.84
CA ASP A 4 2.03 2.36 -8.25
C ASP A 4 3.18 1.43 -7.83
N HIS A 5 4.42 1.79 -8.18
CA HIS A 5 5.62 1.01 -7.87
C HIS A 5 5.72 0.72 -6.37
N VAL A 6 5.29 1.66 -5.52
CA VAL A 6 5.24 1.47 -4.07
C VAL A 6 4.26 0.38 -3.68
N SER A 7 3.07 0.34 -4.30
CA SER A 7 2.08 -0.72 -4.04
C SER A 7 2.62 -2.10 -4.41
N GLN A 8 3.37 -2.21 -5.51
CA GLN A 8 3.99 -3.46 -5.94
C GLN A 8 5.04 -3.96 -4.94
N ILE A 9 5.87 -3.05 -4.40
CA ILE A 9 6.87 -3.39 -3.38
C ILE A 9 6.18 -3.96 -2.13
N PHE A 10 5.16 -3.28 -1.61
CA PHE A 10 4.45 -3.75 -0.42
C PHE A 10 3.72 -5.08 -0.64
N GLN A 11 3.15 -5.30 -1.83
CA GLN A 11 2.56 -6.59 -2.20
C GLN A 11 3.60 -7.71 -2.25
N SER A 12 4.77 -7.47 -2.85
CA SER A 12 5.88 -8.44 -2.89
C SER A 12 6.38 -8.77 -1.49
N MET A 13 6.65 -7.74 -0.68
CA MET A 13 7.08 -7.92 0.71
C MET A 13 6.05 -8.71 1.54
N THR A 14 4.77 -8.45 1.32
CA THR A 14 3.69 -9.20 1.98
C THR A 14 3.75 -10.67 1.58
N ALA A 15 3.86 -10.97 0.29
CA ALA A 15 3.92 -12.35 -0.21
C ALA A 15 5.17 -13.10 0.28
N GLU A 16 6.32 -12.45 0.31
CA GLU A 16 7.56 -13.04 0.84
C GLU A 16 7.45 -13.35 2.34
N LEU A 17 6.91 -12.41 3.11
CA LEU A 17 6.71 -12.59 4.55
C LEU A 17 5.72 -13.72 4.85
N GLU A 18 4.63 -13.83 4.08
CA GLU A 18 3.69 -14.96 4.17
C GLU A 18 4.39 -16.31 3.95
N GLN A 19 5.26 -16.40 2.95
CA GLN A 19 6.02 -17.62 2.68
C GLN A 19 6.97 -17.97 3.82
N VAL A 20 7.66 -16.97 4.40
CA VAL A 20 8.57 -17.18 5.53
C VAL A 20 7.79 -17.69 6.75
N ILE A 21 6.67 -17.06 7.08
CA ILE A 21 5.80 -17.47 8.19
C ILE A 21 5.27 -18.89 7.97
N ALA A 22 4.81 -19.21 6.76
CA ALA A 22 4.32 -20.54 6.42
C ALA A 22 5.42 -21.61 6.57
N ARG A 23 6.65 -21.32 6.14
CA ARG A 23 7.80 -22.21 6.32
C ARG A 23 8.12 -22.41 7.81
N TYR A 24 8.12 -21.33 8.59
CA TYR A 24 8.36 -21.40 10.03
C TYR A 24 7.30 -22.24 10.76
N GLN A 25 6.02 -22.06 10.41
CA GLN A 25 4.93 -22.89 10.95
C GLN A 25 5.06 -24.37 10.55
N SER A 26 5.49 -24.65 9.31
CA SER A 26 5.74 -26.02 8.86
C SER A 26 6.90 -26.69 9.60
N LEU A 27 7.98 -25.95 9.88
CA LEU A 27 9.10 -26.43 10.68
C LEU A 27 8.63 -26.80 12.09
N PHE A 28 7.87 -25.91 12.73
CA PHE A 28 7.36 -26.17 14.08
C PHE A 28 6.44 -27.39 14.16
N ARG A 29 5.53 -27.59 13.19
CA ARG A 29 4.70 -28.81 13.11
C ARG A 29 5.54 -30.08 12.98
N THR A 30 6.66 -30.00 12.27
CA THR A 30 7.60 -31.13 12.10
C THR A 30 8.35 -31.42 13.41
N GLU A 31 8.70 -30.38 14.16
CA GLU A 31 9.33 -30.49 15.50
C GLU A 31 8.36 -31.00 16.57
N GLU A 32 7.06 -30.66 16.53
CA GLU A 32 6.04 -31.27 17.41
C GLU A 32 5.89 -32.78 17.18
N HIS A 33 6.15 -33.27 15.96
CA HIS A 33 6.10 -34.69 15.65
C HIS A 33 7.33 -35.45 16.17
N PHE A 34 8.44 -34.75 16.44
CA PHE A 34 9.68 -35.33 16.95
C PHE A 34 9.51 -36.06 18.29
N PRO A 35 8.89 -35.50 19.35
CA PRO A 35 8.64 -36.24 20.60
C PRO A 35 7.73 -37.47 20.40
N SER A 36 6.76 -37.41 19.48
CA SER A 36 5.88 -38.55 19.19
C SER A 36 6.60 -39.70 18.46
N LEU A 37 7.61 -39.38 17.65
CA LEU A 37 8.48 -40.35 16.98
C LEU A 37 9.55 -40.89 17.95
N PHE A 38 10.09 -40.03 18.82
CA PHE A 38 11.12 -40.42 19.78
C PHE A 38 10.59 -41.38 20.86
N ASN A 39 9.36 -41.15 21.35
CA ASN A 39 8.67 -42.07 22.27
C ASN A 39 8.46 -43.47 21.66
N LYS A 40 8.36 -43.57 20.32
CA LYS A 40 8.26 -44.87 19.63
C LYS A 40 9.61 -45.56 19.49
N THR A 41 10.71 -44.82 19.34
CA THR A 41 12.06 -45.37 19.21
C THR A 41 12.72 -45.71 20.55
N GLU A 42 12.39 -45.03 21.65
CA GLU A 42 12.92 -45.35 22.98
C GLU A 42 12.43 -46.71 23.50
N ALA A 43 11.27 -47.18 23.02
CA ALA A 43 10.78 -48.54 23.25
C ALA A 43 11.72 -49.63 22.69
N PHE A 44 12.69 -49.26 21.85
CA PHE A 44 13.60 -50.20 21.17
C PHE A 44 15.08 -50.06 21.52
N SER A 45 15.53 -49.09 22.34
CA SER A 45 16.96 -48.94 22.65
C SER A 45 17.27 -48.60 24.11
N HIS A 46 17.85 -49.57 24.83
CA HIS A 46 18.25 -49.44 26.25
C HIS A 46 19.61 -48.75 26.50
N SER A 47 20.22 -48.04 25.53
CA SER A 47 21.66 -47.71 25.64
C SER A 47 22.10 -46.26 25.40
N TYR A 48 21.21 -45.27 25.22
CA TYR A 48 21.66 -43.87 25.10
C TYR A 48 20.75 -42.90 25.86
N VAL A 49 21.09 -42.66 27.13
CA VAL A 49 20.40 -41.67 27.97
C VAL A 49 21.01 -40.28 27.71
N ARG A 50 20.50 -39.56 26.71
CA ARG A 50 20.25 -38.13 26.97
C ARG A 50 18.99 -38.11 27.82
N PRO A 51 19.00 -37.55 29.04
CA PRO A 51 17.84 -37.64 29.90
C PRO A 51 16.66 -36.97 29.18
N LEU A 52 15.56 -37.71 29.03
CA LEU A 52 14.31 -37.28 28.39
C LEU A 52 13.87 -35.88 28.84
N SER A 53 14.17 -35.53 30.10
CA SER A 53 13.95 -34.21 30.69
C SER A 53 14.67 -33.06 29.98
N SER A 54 15.89 -33.26 29.46
CA SER A 54 16.63 -32.26 28.69
C SER A 54 16.02 -32.05 27.30
N ALA A 55 15.59 -33.13 26.64
CA ALA A 55 14.89 -33.05 25.35
C ALA A 55 13.52 -32.36 25.50
N LEU A 56 12.77 -32.69 26.56
CA LEU A 56 11.51 -32.04 26.91
C LEU A 56 11.69 -30.55 27.26
N GLY A 57 12.80 -30.20 27.92
CA GLY A 57 13.16 -28.80 28.20
C GLY A 57 13.36 -28.00 26.91
N ILE A 58 14.15 -28.52 25.97
CA ILE A 58 14.39 -27.88 24.67
C ILE A 58 13.09 -27.71 23.87
N LEU A 59 12.23 -28.73 23.87
CA LEU A 59 10.92 -28.65 23.21
C LEU A 59 10.01 -27.58 23.82
N LYS A 60 10.01 -27.44 25.16
CA LYS A 60 9.24 -26.40 25.85
C LYS A 60 9.76 -25.00 25.54
N GLU A 61 11.07 -24.83 25.44
CA GLU A 61 11.70 -23.56 25.02
C GLU A 61 11.34 -23.22 23.58
N ALA A 62 11.41 -24.21 22.66
CA ALA A 62 11.01 -24.04 21.28
C ALA A 62 9.52 -23.66 21.14
N GLN A 63 8.63 -24.29 21.91
CA GLN A 63 7.20 -23.95 21.95
C GLN A 63 6.97 -22.52 22.43
N THR A 64 7.67 -22.10 23.50
CA THR A 64 7.58 -20.74 24.03
C THR A 64 8.06 -19.72 23.00
N ALA A 65 9.16 -20.01 22.29
CA ALA A 65 9.66 -19.16 21.22
C ALA A 65 8.67 -19.06 20.05
N HIS A 66 8.02 -20.16 19.68
CA HIS A 66 6.99 -20.17 18.64
C HIS A 66 5.75 -19.35 19.02
N ASP A 67 5.26 -19.48 20.25
CA ASP A 67 4.13 -18.70 20.74
C ASP A 67 4.45 -17.19 20.76
N ASN A 68 5.64 -16.82 21.22
CA ASN A 68 6.13 -15.44 21.18
C ASN A 68 6.23 -14.92 19.73
N PHE A 69 6.76 -15.73 18.81
CA PHE A 69 6.82 -15.37 17.40
C PHE A 69 5.42 -15.13 16.82
N ARG A 70 4.45 -16.00 17.12
CA ARG A 70 3.06 -15.84 16.64
C ARG A 70 2.41 -14.57 17.19
N GLU A 71 2.64 -14.24 18.45
CA GLU A 71 2.14 -12.99 19.05
C GLU A 71 2.76 -11.77 18.34
N LEU A 72 4.08 -11.77 18.15
CA LEU A 72 4.79 -10.69 17.46
C LEU A 72 4.36 -10.55 15.99
N ASP A 73 4.20 -11.66 15.27
CA ASP A 73 3.66 -11.68 13.91
C ASP A 73 2.30 -11.01 13.83
N SER A 74 1.38 -11.44 14.68
CA SER A 74 0.01 -10.91 14.71
C SER A 74 -0.07 -9.40 14.98
N ARG A 75 0.91 -8.85 15.73
CA ARG A 75 0.89 -7.44 16.14
C ARG A 75 1.72 -6.53 15.25
N TYR A 76 2.87 -6.99 14.75
CA TYR A 76 3.91 -6.10 14.21
C TYR A 76 4.35 -6.42 12.79
N PHE A 77 4.10 -7.63 12.28
CA PHE A 77 4.63 -8.05 10.99
C PHE A 77 3.52 -8.13 9.94
N LEU A 78 2.93 -9.31 9.74
CA LEU A 78 2.09 -9.55 8.58
C LEU A 78 0.78 -8.71 8.55
N PRO A 79 0.00 -8.59 9.65
CA PRO A 79 -1.25 -7.85 9.60
C PRO A 79 -1.09 -6.34 9.37
N PRO A 80 -0.14 -5.62 10.02
CA PRO A 80 0.15 -4.24 9.67
C PRO A 80 0.59 -4.07 8.22
N LEU A 81 1.44 -4.96 7.70
CA LEU A 81 1.94 -4.87 6.33
C LEU A 81 0.81 -5.04 5.30
N LYS A 82 -0.12 -5.99 5.53
CA LYS A 82 -1.34 -6.17 4.73
C LYS A 82 -2.20 -4.91 4.70
N LYS A 83 -2.42 -4.27 5.85
CA LYS A 83 -3.18 -3.01 5.92
C LYS A 83 -2.56 -1.93 5.04
N VAL A 84 -1.23 -1.81 5.04
CA VAL A 84 -0.55 -0.83 4.19
C VAL A 84 -0.69 -1.20 2.71
N ALA A 85 -0.48 -2.47 2.36
CA ALA A 85 -0.64 -2.95 0.98
C ALA A 85 -2.07 -2.73 0.43
N ASP A 86 -3.09 -2.83 1.29
CA ASP A 86 -4.49 -2.59 0.92
C ASP A 86 -4.85 -1.10 0.77
N ILE A 87 -4.24 -0.23 1.58
CA ILE A 87 -4.52 1.22 1.58
C ILE A 87 -3.80 1.94 0.43
N LEU A 88 -2.59 1.52 0.08
CA LEU A 88 -1.78 2.19 -0.94
C LEU A 88 -2.49 2.37 -2.29
N PRO A 89 -3.17 1.35 -2.87
CA PRO A 89 -3.93 1.51 -4.10
C PRO A 89 -5.04 2.56 -4.02
N LEU A 90 -5.68 2.70 -2.86
CA LEU A 90 -6.72 3.71 -2.62
C LEU A 90 -6.13 5.11 -2.61
N ILE A 91 -4.96 5.30 -1.99
CA ILE A 91 -4.22 6.56 -1.99
C ILE A 91 -3.78 6.93 -3.41
N SER A 92 -3.24 5.99 -4.17
CA SER A 92 -2.82 6.23 -5.56
C SER A 92 -4.02 6.64 -6.43
N LYS A 93 -5.19 6.01 -6.23
CA LYS A 93 -6.43 6.38 -6.91
C LYS A 93 -6.86 7.81 -6.58
N LEU A 94 -6.92 8.17 -5.30
CA LEU A 94 -7.27 9.53 -4.85
C LEU A 94 -6.30 10.59 -5.42
N THR A 95 -5.02 10.24 -5.52
CA THR A 95 -4.00 11.13 -6.08
C THR A 95 -4.23 11.38 -7.58
N ALA A 96 -4.55 10.32 -8.33
CA ALA A 96 -4.89 10.44 -9.75
C ALA A 96 -6.18 11.25 -9.98
N GLU A 97 -7.22 11.03 -9.16
CA GLU A 97 -8.46 11.81 -9.20
C GLU A 97 -8.21 13.30 -8.91
N ARG A 98 -7.40 13.60 -7.87
CA ARG A 98 -6.99 14.97 -7.55
C ARG A 98 -6.26 15.61 -8.73
N GLU A 99 -5.31 14.91 -9.35
CA GLU A 99 -4.56 15.44 -10.49
C GLU A 99 -5.48 15.76 -11.67
N GLN A 100 -6.48 14.92 -11.92
CA GLN A 100 -7.48 15.16 -12.96
C GLN A 100 -8.31 16.41 -12.67
N ILE A 101 -8.79 16.57 -11.43
CA ILE A 101 -9.54 17.77 -11.02
C ILE A 101 -8.69 19.04 -11.22
N VAL A 102 -7.41 19.00 -10.83
CA VAL A 102 -6.50 20.15 -11.02
C VAL A 102 -6.34 20.49 -12.50
N LYS A 103 -6.18 19.49 -13.38
CA LYS A 103 -6.10 19.70 -14.83
C LYS A 103 -7.38 20.33 -15.39
N ASP A 104 -8.54 19.89 -14.93
CA ASP A 104 -9.82 20.42 -15.40
C ASP A 104 -10.06 21.84 -14.90
N LEU A 105 -9.63 22.16 -13.67
CA LEU A 105 -9.68 23.50 -13.10
C LEU A 105 -8.74 24.47 -13.86
N ASP A 106 -7.52 24.05 -14.19
CA ASP A 106 -6.59 24.84 -15.00
C ASP A 106 -7.14 25.11 -16.42
N LYS A 107 -7.76 24.10 -17.06
CA LYS A 107 -8.45 24.29 -18.35
C LYS A 107 -9.60 25.29 -18.23
N SER A 108 -10.42 25.17 -17.19
CA SER A 108 -11.55 26.09 -16.96
C SER A 108 -11.06 27.52 -16.71
N SER A 109 -10.03 27.68 -15.87
CA SER A 109 -9.41 28.99 -15.59
C SER A 109 -8.89 29.64 -16.87
N LYS A 110 -8.14 28.91 -17.70
CA LYS A 110 -7.67 29.39 -19.00
C LYS A 110 -8.83 29.77 -19.94
N LYS A 111 -9.94 29.05 -19.90
CA LYS A 111 -11.15 29.37 -20.68
C LYS A 111 -11.80 30.67 -20.20
N CYS A 112 -11.94 30.86 -18.88
CA CYS A 112 -12.47 32.10 -18.32
C CYS A 112 -11.59 33.30 -18.70
N MET A 113 -10.27 33.21 -18.53
CA MET A 113 -9.36 34.29 -18.92
C MET A 113 -9.46 34.66 -20.41
N LYS A 114 -9.65 33.67 -21.29
CA LYS A 114 -9.88 33.91 -22.72
C LYS A 114 -11.21 34.61 -22.98
N LEU A 115 -12.28 34.21 -22.30
CA LEU A 115 -13.60 34.81 -22.44
C LEU A 115 -13.62 36.25 -21.93
N GLU A 116 -13.08 36.51 -20.73
CA GLU A 116 -12.94 37.86 -20.17
C GLU A 116 -12.12 38.78 -21.08
N GLY A 117 -11.03 38.27 -21.65
CA GLY A 117 -10.24 39.02 -22.63
C GLY A 117 -11.03 39.35 -23.91
N SER A 118 -11.83 38.40 -24.41
CA SER A 118 -12.69 38.59 -25.58
C SER A 118 -13.82 39.58 -25.31
N GLU A 119 -14.46 39.50 -24.14
CA GLU A 119 -15.53 40.42 -23.73
C GLU A 119 -15.02 41.86 -23.58
N ARG A 120 -13.87 42.06 -22.92
CA ARG A 120 -13.22 43.38 -22.86
C ARG A 120 -12.88 43.92 -24.24
N THR A 121 -12.42 43.06 -25.15
CA THR A 121 -12.10 43.47 -26.52
C THR A 121 -13.37 43.87 -27.29
N GLY A 122 -14.46 43.10 -27.14
CA GLY A 122 -15.75 43.43 -27.75
C GLY A 122 -16.36 44.74 -27.21
N GLU A 123 -16.28 44.97 -25.90
CA GLU A 123 -16.76 46.20 -25.28
C GLU A 123 -15.96 47.44 -25.75
N ASN A 124 -14.64 47.29 -25.87
CA ASN A 124 -13.75 48.34 -26.38
C ASN A 124 -14.00 48.64 -27.87
N LEU A 125 -14.22 47.62 -28.70
CA LEU A 125 -14.57 47.78 -30.11
C LEU A 125 -15.92 48.50 -30.27
N ALA A 126 -16.91 48.19 -29.44
CA ALA A 126 -18.21 48.86 -29.45
C ALA A 126 -18.11 50.35 -29.05
N LYS A 127 -17.25 50.68 -28.07
CA LYS A 127 -16.97 52.08 -27.69
C LYS A 127 -16.28 52.84 -28.84
N LEU A 128 -15.30 52.24 -29.50
CA LEU A 128 -14.62 52.81 -30.66
C LEU A 128 -15.56 53.06 -31.84
N ALA A 129 -16.49 52.14 -32.12
CA ALA A 129 -17.49 52.32 -33.17
C ALA A 129 -18.39 53.54 -32.92
N LYS A 130 -18.81 53.76 -31.67
CA LYS A 130 -19.59 54.97 -31.30
C LYS A 130 -18.78 56.26 -31.50
N VAL A 131 -17.51 56.26 -31.13
CA VAL A 131 -16.62 57.43 -31.31
C VAL A 131 -16.42 57.74 -32.80
N LEU A 132 -16.26 56.72 -33.66
CA LEU A 132 -16.12 56.91 -35.10
C LEU A 132 -17.34 57.57 -35.75
N ILE A 133 -18.55 57.20 -35.32
CA ILE A 133 -19.80 57.84 -35.78
C ILE A 133 -19.82 59.33 -35.41
N VAL A 134 -19.41 59.67 -34.18
CA VAL A 134 -19.34 61.07 -33.72
C VAL A 134 -18.31 61.85 -34.54
N ILE A 135 -17.14 61.28 -34.80
CA ILE A 135 -16.11 61.91 -35.63
C ILE A 135 -16.62 62.13 -37.05
N GLN A 136 -17.26 61.14 -37.68
CA GLN A 136 -17.86 61.30 -39.00
C GLN A 136 -18.92 62.40 -39.03
N PHE A 137 -19.76 62.48 -38.00
CA PHE A 137 -20.79 63.51 -37.88
C PHE A 137 -20.21 64.93 -37.77
N ILE A 138 -19.07 65.09 -37.06
CA ILE A 138 -18.39 66.39 -36.93
C ILE A 138 -17.59 66.75 -38.20
N SER A 139 -17.19 65.75 -38.97
CA SER A 139 -16.39 65.90 -40.20
C SER A 139 -17.22 66.10 -41.47
N SER A 140 -18.55 66.00 -41.37
CA SER A 140 -19.53 66.16 -42.45
C SER A 140 -20.22 67.51 -42.33
#